data_AF-A0AA38FYL5-F1
#
_entry.id   AF-A0AA38FYL5-F1
#
_cell.length_a   1.000
_cell.length_b   1.000
_cell.length_c   1.000
_cell.angle_alpha   90.00
_cell.angle_beta   90.00
_cell.angle_gamma   90.00
#
_symmetry.space_group_name_H-M   'P 1'
#
loop_
_entity.id
_entity.type
_entity.pdbx_description
1 polymer ?
#
loop_
_entity_poly.entity_id
_entity_poly.type
_entity_poly.pdbx_seq_one_letter_code
_entity_poly.pdbx_strand_id
1 'polypeptide(L)'
;MSSAVHLSVVENLMSNGFNHLQVKEKHIFPPHQRHQMYEVSRSYNILVVDLKDLDGPNRNKVVSQIKSACEDGFFQGGCREVCHGDKSV
;
A
#
# COMPACT_ATOMS: atom_id res chain seq x y z
N MET A 1 7.74 4.59 23.69
CA MET A 1 7.31 5.97 23.36
C MET A 1 7.96 6.34 22.04
N SER A 2 7.31 7.14 21.17
CA SER A 2 7.93 7.82 19.99
C SER A 2 7.72 7.27 18.57
N SER A 3 6.57 6.65 18.24
CA SER A 3 6.14 6.57 16.82
C SER A 3 5.46 7.87 16.36
N ALA A 4 4.69 8.51 17.26
CA ALA A 4 3.98 9.77 17.00
C ALA A 4 4.91 10.99 16.79
N VAL A 5 6.06 11.04 17.49
CA VAL A 5 7.03 12.16 17.35
C VAL A 5 7.64 12.17 15.94
N HIS A 6 7.86 10.99 15.35
CA HIS A 6 8.50 10.87 14.04
C HIS A 6 7.58 11.36 12.90
N LEU A 7 6.27 11.09 12.98
CA LEU A 7 5.29 11.57 11.99
C LEU A 7 5.17 13.10 12.00
N SER A 8 5.05 13.71 13.17
CA SER A 8 4.88 15.17 13.30
C SER A 8 6.06 15.98 12.72
N VAL A 9 7.28 15.43 12.77
CA VAL A 9 8.48 16.08 12.20
C VAL A 9 8.47 16.03 10.66
N VAL A 10 7.99 14.93 10.08
CA VAL A 10 7.90 14.78 8.62
C VAL A 10 6.80 15.67 8.05
N GLU A 11 5.63 15.73 8.70
CA GLU A 11 4.53 16.61 8.30
C GLU A 11 4.94 18.09 8.31
N ASN A 12 5.69 18.51 9.34
CA ASN A 12 6.25 19.86 9.42
C ASN A 12 7.31 20.13 8.33
N LEU A 13 8.10 19.13 7.92
CA LEU A 13 9.04 19.28 6.81
C LEU A 13 8.31 19.52 5.48
N MET A 14 7.23 18.76 5.24
CA MET A 14 6.43 18.85 4.02
C MET A 14 5.63 20.16 3.95
N SER A 15 5.12 20.65 5.09
CA SER A 15 4.32 21.89 5.17
C SER A 15 5.14 23.17 4.98
N ASN A 16 6.47 23.10 5.15
CA ASN A 16 7.41 24.22 5.01
C ASN A 16 8.13 24.26 3.64
N GLY A 17 7.66 23.47 2.66
CA GLY A 17 8.33 23.22 1.37
C GLY A 17 8.65 24.45 0.52
N PHE A 18 8.01 25.61 0.76
CA PHE A 18 8.32 26.85 0.04
C PHE A 18 9.72 27.43 0.32
N ASN A 19 10.32 27.13 1.48
CA ASN A 19 11.64 27.68 1.87
C ASN A 19 12.80 26.70 1.70
N HIS A 20 12.53 25.44 1.34
CA HIS A 20 13.53 24.38 1.25
C HIS A 20 13.29 23.50 0.01
N LEU A 21 13.78 23.97 -1.14
CA LEU A 21 13.72 23.27 -2.43
C LEU A 21 14.49 21.93 -2.45
N GLN A 22 15.26 21.61 -1.40
CA GLN A 22 16.03 20.38 -1.26
C GLN A 22 15.92 19.81 0.16
N VAL A 23 15.86 18.49 0.25
CA VAL A 23 15.87 17.76 1.51
C VAL A 23 17.29 17.70 2.08
N LYS A 24 17.45 17.81 3.40
CA LYS A 24 18.75 17.66 4.07
C LYS A 24 19.36 16.29 3.81
N GLU A 25 20.67 16.24 3.60
CA GLU A 25 21.45 15.02 3.25
C GLU A 25 21.19 13.83 4.18
N LYS A 26 20.97 14.07 5.49
CA LYS A 26 20.64 13.01 6.47
C LYS A 26 19.37 12.21 6.17
N HIS A 27 18.49 12.69 5.29
CA HIS A 27 17.29 11.98 4.86
C HIS A 27 17.41 11.42 3.44
N ILE A 28 18.57 11.59 2.79
CA ILE A 28 18.85 11.05 1.46
C ILE A 28 19.62 9.75 1.65
N PHE A 29 19.08 8.65 1.12
CA PHE A 29 19.79 7.36 1.15
C PHE A 29 21.16 7.49 0.44
N PRO A 30 22.20 6.75 0.89
CA PRO A 30 23.47 6.73 0.18
C PRO A 30 23.31 6.13 -1.23
N PRO A 31 24.18 6.49 -2.20
CA PRO A 31 23.97 6.14 -3.62
C PRO A 31 23.69 4.66 -3.90
N HIS A 32 24.32 3.75 -3.16
CA HIS A 32 24.14 2.30 -3.32
C HIS A 32 22.82 1.76 -2.73
N GLN A 33 22.11 2.55 -1.92
CA GLN A 33 20.78 2.24 -1.36
C GLN A 33 19.66 3.05 -2.03
N ARG A 34 20.00 3.99 -2.91
CA ARG A 34 19.01 4.63 -3.78
C ARG A 34 18.59 3.58 -4.80
N HIS A 35 17.52 2.85 -4.49
CA HIS A 35 16.82 2.05 -5.49
C HIS A 35 16.53 2.92 -6.71
N GLN A 36 16.39 2.32 -7.89
CA GLN A 36 16.05 3.06 -9.10
C GLN A 36 14.68 3.73 -8.90
N MET A 37 14.69 4.98 -8.41
CA MET A 37 13.52 5.78 -8.14
C MET A 37 13.00 6.31 -9.47
N TYR A 38 12.47 5.40 -10.28
CA TYR A 38 11.72 5.77 -11.46
C TYR A 38 10.45 6.49 -11.04
N GLU A 39 9.96 7.38 -11.90
CA GLU A 39 8.56 7.80 -11.83
C GLU A 39 7.71 6.53 -11.77
N VAL A 40 6.81 6.44 -10.79
CA VAL A 40 6.00 5.24 -10.59
C VAL A 40 5.17 5.03 -11.86
N SER A 41 5.60 4.09 -12.70
CA SER A 41 4.87 3.72 -13.91
C SER A 41 3.50 3.21 -13.49
N ARG A 42 2.44 3.90 -13.94
CA ARG A 42 1.03 3.52 -13.69
C ARG A 42 0.67 2.11 -14.21
N SER A 43 1.59 1.44 -14.89
CA SER A 43 1.41 0.15 -15.56
C SER A 43 1.80 -1.07 -14.73
N TYR A 44 2.31 -0.91 -13.50
CA TYR A 44 2.45 -2.04 -12.59
C TYR A 44 1.09 -2.42 -12.02
N ASN A 45 0.41 -3.34 -12.72
CA ASN A 45 -0.86 -3.89 -12.26
C ASN A 45 -0.57 -4.90 -11.15
N ILE A 46 -0.80 -4.49 -9.90
CA ILE A 46 -0.87 -5.41 -8.76
C ILE A 46 -2.09 -6.32 -8.98
N LEU A 47 -1.90 -7.63 -8.84
CA LEU A 47 -3.00 -8.58 -8.95
C LEU A 47 -4.03 -8.34 -7.84
N VAL A 48 -5.29 -8.22 -8.22
CA VAL A 48 -6.42 -8.08 -7.29
C VAL A 48 -7.20 -9.37 -7.28
N VAL A 49 -7.34 -9.99 -6.10
CA VAL A 49 -8.14 -11.19 -5.89
C VAL A 49 -9.40 -10.82 -5.13
N ASP A 50 -10.56 -11.11 -5.71
CA ASP A 50 -11.86 -10.94 -5.06
C ASP A 50 -12.11 -12.11 -4.09
N LEU A 51 -12.25 -11.80 -2.81
CA LEU A 51 -12.39 -12.80 -1.74
C LEU A 51 -13.85 -13.11 -1.38
N LYS A 52 -14.84 -12.49 -2.05
CA LYS A 52 -16.27 -12.69 -1.74
C LYS A 52 -16.69 -14.16 -1.69
N ASP A 53 -16.20 -14.96 -2.62
CA ASP A 53 -16.60 -16.37 -2.72
C ASP A 53 -15.61 -17.31 -2.02
N LEU A 54 -14.74 -16.79 -1.15
CA LEU A 54 -13.74 -17.61 -0.44
C LEU A 54 -14.42 -18.68 0.44
N ASP A 55 -15.55 -18.34 1.05
CA ASP A 55 -16.38 -19.26 1.84
C ASP A 55 -17.60 -19.78 1.05
N GLY A 56 -17.66 -19.48 -0.24
CA GLY A 56 -18.78 -19.82 -1.12
C GLY A 56 -18.52 -21.03 -2.02
N PRO A 57 -19.46 -21.36 -2.92
CA PRO A 57 -19.34 -22.49 -3.85
C PRO A 57 -18.15 -22.35 -4.81
N ASN A 58 -17.64 -21.12 -5.02
CA ASN A 58 -16.49 -20.85 -5.88
C ASN A 58 -15.16 -20.83 -5.12
N ARG A 59 -15.10 -21.31 -3.87
CA ARG A 59 -13.87 -21.33 -3.04
C ARG A 59 -12.63 -21.82 -3.79
N ASN A 60 -12.76 -22.93 -4.53
CA ASN A 60 -11.62 -23.51 -5.25
C ASN A 60 -11.06 -22.57 -6.33
N LYS A 61 -11.92 -21.77 -6.96
CA LYS A 61 -11.51 -20.75 -7.94
C LYS A 61 -10.76 -19.61 -7.27
N VAL A 62 -11.26 -19.11 -6.14
CA VAL A 62 -10.61 -18.05 -5.35
C VAL A 62 -9.25 -18.53 -4.83
N VAL A 63 -9.17 -19.74 -4.27
CA VAL A 63 -7.91 -20.34 -3.81
C VAL A 63 -6.91 -20.51 -4.95
N SER A 64 -7.36 -20.86 -6.16
CA SER A 64 -6.48 -20.95 -7.33
C SER A 64 -5.91 -19.57 -7.73
N GLN A 65 -6.73 -18.52 -7.67
CA GLN A 65 -6.28 -17.15 -7.92
C GLN A 65 -5.28 -16.66 -6.88
N ILE A 66 -5.50 -16.97 -5.59
CA ILE A 66 -4.53 -16.67 -4.52
C ILE A 66 -3.20 -17.38 -4.79
N LYS A 67 -3.23 -18.68 -5.12
CA LYS A 67 -2.02 -19.43 -5.43
C LYS A 67 -1.24 -18.81 -6.59
N SER A 68 -1.93 -18.48 -7.68
CA SER A 68 -1.31 -17.83 -8.84
C SER A 68 -0.74 -16.45 -8.47
N ALA A 69 -1.44 -15.67 -7.66
CA ALA A 69 -0.97 -14.34 -7.26
C ALA A 69 0.21 -14.39 -6.25
N CYS A 70 0.32 -15.48 -5.49
CA CYS A 70 1.49 -15.75 -4.64
C CYS A 70 2.75 -16.05 -5.46
N GLU A 71 2.64 -16.59 -6.68
CA GLU A 71 3.80 -16.80 -7.57
C GLU A 71 4.43 -15.46 -7.97
N ASP A 72 3.63 -14.40 -8.09
CA ASP A 72 4.07 -13.03 -8.38
C ASP A 72 4.52 -12.27 -7.10
N GLY A 73 4.43 -12.89 -5.93
CA GLY A 73 4.98 -12.39 -4.66
C GLY A 73 4.15 -11.34 -3.92
N PHE A 74 3.12 -10.75 -4.53
CA PHE A 74 2.22 -9.80 -3.88
C PHE A 74 0.85 -9.70 -4.57
N PHE A 75 -0.23 -9.55 -3.79
CA PHE A 75 -1.58 -9.32 -4.30
C PHE A 75 -2.41 -8.45 -3.35
N GLN A 76 -3.44 -7.80 -3.89
CA GLN A 76 -4.43 -7.05 -3.11
C GLN A 76 -5.70 -7.91 -2.93
N GLY A 77 -6.06 -8.21 -1.68
CA GLY A 77 -7.32 -8.86 -1.34
C GLY A 77 -8.45 -7.84 -1.24
N GLY A 78 -9.52 -8.04 -2.00
CA GLY A 78 -10.73 -7.21 -1.94
C GLY A 78 -11.90 -7.96 -1.31
N CYS A 79 -12.42 -7.45 -0.19
CA CYS A 79 -13.76 -7.79 0.29
C CYS A 79 -14.69 -6.63 -0.08
N ARG A 80 -15.60 -6.83 -1.04
CA ARG A 80 -16.62 -5.81 -1.37
C ARG A 80 -17.86 -5.94 -0.47
N GLU A 81 -17.66 -6.28 0.79
CA GLU A 81 -18.66 -6.06 1.82
C GLU A 81 -18.34 -4.73 2.47
N VAL A 82 -18.95 -3.67 1.94
CA VAL A 82 -19.13 -2.48 2.75
C VAL A 82 -20.02 -2.95 3.89
N CYS A 83 -19.51 -3.00 5.12
CA CYS A 83 -20.35 -3.12 6.30
C CYS A 83 -21.30 -1.91 6.29
N HIS A 84 -22.46 -2.03 5.65
CA HIS A 84 -23.58 -1.16 5.95
C HIS A 84 -23.90 -1.47 7.40
N GLY A 85 -23.45 -0.58 8.29
CA GLY A 85 -23.86 -0.63 9.67
C GLY A 85 -25.37 -0.64 9.70
N ASP A 86 -25.93 -1.76 10.15
CA ASP A 86 -27.32 -1.87 10.56
C ASP A 86 -27.57 -0.77 11.59
N LYS A 87 -28.18 0.33 11.15
CA LYS A 87 -28.95 1.18 12.05
C LYS A 87 -30.30 0.51 12.24
N SER A 88 -30.33 -0.50 13.11
CA SER A 88 -31.59 -1.00 13.66
C SER A 88 -31.90 -0.25 14.97
N VAL A 89 -33.04 0.45 14.89
CA VAL A 89 -33.87 1.11 15.92
C VAL A 89 -33.31 2.38 16.56
#